data_AF-A0A7Z9PS27-F1
#
_entry.id   AF-A0A7Z9PS27-F1
#
_cell.length_a   1.000
_cell.length_b   1.000
_cell.length_c   1.000
_cell.angle_alpha   90.00
_cell.angle_beta   90.00
_cell.angle_gamma   90.00
#
_symmetry.space_group_name_H-M   'P 1'
#
loop_
_entity.id
_entity.type
_entity.pdbx_description
1 polymer ?
#
loop_
_entity_poly.entity_id
_entity_poly.type
_entity_poly.pdbx_seq_one_letter_code
_entity_poly.pdbx_strand_id
1 'polypeptide(L)'
;MKRIVLAVFAALIVLSVTVVIWARYPKLSHPKLITDTVARANERFKTRQGGANDPEQNAYLEPNFLPYWGIRAQQKENEPAEQAVEGWTAVAYDKQGRQVDHQALLKTSDTSDYHKGRDGFQSIYPKLSEAIAREKFVVPADKISLVNELGQN
;
A
#
# COMPACT_ATOMS: atom_id res chain seq x y z
N MET A 1 27.85 31.42 -48.73
CA MET A 1 26.56 30.77 -48.35
C MET A 1 26.72 29.35 -47.82
N LYS A 2 27.20 28.36 -48.59
CA LYS A 2 27.30 26.95 -48.14
C LYS A 2 28.02 26.73 -46.79
N ARG A 3 29.15 27.42 -46.57
CA ARG A 3 29.92 27.32 -45.30
C ARG A 3 29.18 27.89 -44.09
N ILE A 4 28.41 28.96 -44.29
CA ILE A 4 27.60 29.59 -43.23
C ILE A 4 26.42 28.68 -42.88
N VAL A 5 25.75 28.10 -43.89
CA VAL A 5 24.66 27.15 -43.68
C VAL A 5 25.14 25.90 -42.93
N LEU A 6 26.30 25.35 -43.31
CA LEU A 6 26.92 24.22 -42.61
C LEU A 6 27.27 24.56 -41.14
N ALA A 7 27.80 25.75 -40.88
CA ALA A 7 28.11 26.19 -39.52
C ALA A 7 26.85 26.34 -38.65
N VAL A 8 25.76 26.89 -39.21
CA VAL A 8 24.47 27.01 -38.51
C VAL A 8 23.87 25.63 -38.23
N PHE A 9 23.93 24.71 -39.19
CA PHE A 9 23.43 23.35 -39.01
C PHE A 9 24.21 22.59 -37.93
N ALA A 10 25.54 22.71 -37.92
CA ALA A 10 26.39 22.13 -36.89
C ALA A 10 26.08 22.71 -35.50
N ALA A 11 25.86 24.02 -35.40
CA ALA A 11 25.47 24.66 -34.14
C ALA A 11 24.11 24.15 -33.61
N LEU A 12 23.12 23.97 -34.50
CA LEU A 12 21.81 23.42 -34.14
C LEU A 12 21.91 21.97 -33.66
N ILE A 13 22.75 21.15 -34.28
CA ILE A 13 23.00 19.77 -33.83
C ILE A 13 23.62 19.78 -32.43
N VAL A 14 24.65 20.59 -32.20
CA VAL A 14 25.30 20.70 -30.88
C VAL A 14 24.30 21.16 -29.80
N LEU A 15 23.48 22.16 -30.11
CA LEU A 15 22.44 22.63 -29.20
C LEU A 15 21.43 21.53 -28.88
N SER A 16 20.97 20.81 -29.91
CA SER A 16 19.99 19.73 -29.77
C SER A 16 20.52 18.59 -28.90
N VAL A 17 21.76 18.15 -29.15
CA VAL A 17 22.43 17.11 -28.35
C VAL A 17 22.57 17.57 -26.89
N THR A 18 22.93 18.83 -26.66
CA THR A 18 23.08 19.39 -25.30
C THR A 18 21.75 19.38 -24.55
N VAL A 19 20.66 19.78 -25.19
CA VAL A 19 19.31 19.75 -24.59
C VAL A 19 18.86 18.32 -24.29
N VAL A 20 19.11 17.37 -25.20
CA VAL A 20 18.78 15.95 -24.97
C VAL A 20 19.56 15.37 -23.78
N ILE A 21 20.85 15.70 -23.65
CA ILE A 21 21.67 15.26 -22.50
C ILE A 21 21.14 15.87 -21.21
N TRP A 22 20.84 17.17 -21.20
CA TRP A 22 20.30 17.85 -20.02
C TRP A 22 18.94 17.27 -19.59
N ALA A 23 18.05 16.99 -20.54
CA ALA A 23 16.76 16.36 -20.27
C ALA A 23 16.89 14.92 -19.76
N ARG A 24 17.89 14.17 -20.25
CA ARG A 24 18.13 12.78 -19.85
C ARG A 24 18.86 12.64 -18.51
N TYR A 25 19.62 13.67 -18.12
CA TYR A 25 20.36 13.72 -16.87
C TYR A 25 20.02 15.01 -16.10
N PRO A 26 18.79 15.13 -15.58
CA PRO A 26 18.41 16.28 -14.78
C PRO A 26 19.37 16.42 -13.60
N LYS A 27 19.97 17.61 -13.44
CA LYS A 27 20.83 17.89 -12.30
C LYS A 27 20.00 17.84 -11.03
N LEU A 28 20.34 16.92 -10.13
CA LEU A 28 19.76 16.91 -8.79
C LEU A 28 20.20 18.16 -8.04
N SER A 29 19.25 18.88 -7.45
CA SER A 29 19.54 20.10 -6.68
C SER A 29 20.40 19.83 -5.44
N HIS A 30 20.27 18.61 -4.86
CA HIS A 30 20.99 18.20 -3.65
C HIS A 30 21.41 16.72 -3.75
N PRO A 31 22.41 16.38 -4.59
CA PRO A 31 22.75 14.99 -4.88
C PRO A 31 23.17 14.23 -3.62
N LYS A 32 23.98 14.84 -2.74
CA LYS A 32 24.38 14.23 -1.46
C LYS A 32 23.18 13.94 -0.55
N LEU A 33 22.27 14.91 -0.38
CA LEU A 33 21.08 14.74 0.45
C LEU A 33 20.21 13.57 -0.06
N ILE A 34 20.03 13.48 -1.37
CA ILE A 34 19.26 12.39 -2.00
C ILE A 34 19.97 11.06 -1.79
N THR A 35 21.27 10.96 -2.07
CA THR A 35 22.04 9.74 -1.85
C THR A 35 22.00 9.29 -0.39
N ASP A 36 22.18 10.20 0.56
CA ASP A 36 22.12 9.89 2.00
C ASP A 36 20.72 9.45 2.44
N THR A 37 19.68 10.11 1.91
CA THR A 37 18.29 9.77 2.19
C THR A 37 17.95 8.38 1.67
N VAL A 38 18.36 8.08 0.43
CA VAL A 38 18.17 6.76 -0.18
C VAL A 38 18.96 5.69 0.57
N ALA A 39 20.19 5.97 0.97
CA ALA A 39 21.00 5.04 1.76
C ALA A 39 20.34 4.70 3.10
N ARG A 40 19.88 5.72 3.84
CA ARG A 40 19.16 5.53 5.12
C ARG A 40 17.82 4.82 4.93
N ALA A 41 17.10 5.12 3.86
CA ALA A 41 15.85 4.43 3.54
C ALA A 41 16.11 2.94 3.25
N ASN A 42 17.14 2.63 2.46
CA ASN A 42 17.54 1.25 2.16
C ASN A 42 18.01 0.49 3.40
N GLU A 43 18.75 1.13 4.30
CA GLU A 43 19.17 0.54 5.56
C GLU A 43 17.95 0.19 6.43
N ARG A 44 17.05 1.15 6.65
CA ARG A 44 15.80 0.92 7.39
C ARG A 44 14.94 -0.17 6.76
N PHE A 45 14.87 -0.19 5.42
CA PHE A 45 14.16 -1.22 4.68
C PHE A 45 14.77 -2.60 4.98
N LYS A 46 16.09 -2.77 4.81
CA LYS A 46 16.79 -4.03 5.09
C LYS A 46 16.59 -4.50 6.53
N THR A 47 16.69 -3.60 7.50
CA THR A 47 16.46 -3.93 8.92
C THR A 47 15.04 -4.43 9.17
N ARG A 48 14.03 -3.79 8.55
CA ARG A 48 12.62 -4.21 8.68
C ARG A 48 12.30 -5.51 7.95
N GLN A 49 13.05 -5.84 6.90
CA GLN A 49 12.87 -7.08 6.14
C GLN A 49 13.37 -8.33 6.87
N GLY A 50 14.15 -8.19 7.94
CA GLY A 50 14.51 -9.31 8.81
C GLY A 50 13.25 -9.96 9.40
N GLY A 51 13.02 -11.23 9.08
CA GLY A 51 11.81 -11.96 9.49
C GLY A 51 10.53 -11.59 8.73
N ALA A 52 10.60 -10.78 7.66
CA ALA A 52 9.41 -10.41 6.89
C ALA A 52 8.77 -11.62 6.17
N ASN A 53 9.56 -12.63 5.82
CA ASN A 53 9.06 -13.86 5.19
C ASN A 53 8.65 -14.95 6.18
N ASP A 54 8.69 -14.67 7.48
CA ASP A 54 8.31 -15.63 8.52
C ASP A 54 6.82 -15.44 8.90
N PRO A 55 5.94 -16.41 8.59
CA PRO A 55 4.52 -16.31 8.92
C PRO A 55 4.23 -16.25 10.42
N GLU A 56 5.10 -16.81 11.26
CA GLU A 56 4.94 -16.80 12.72
C GLU A 56 5.28 -15.43 13.32
N GLN A 57 6.17 -14.69 12.68
CA GLN A 57 6.59 -13.36 13.13
C GLN A 57 5.86 -12.21 12.43
N ASN A 58 5.30 -12.44 11.24
CA ASN A 58 4.73 -11.40 10.40
C ASN A 58 3.22 -11.57 10.20
N ALA A 59 2.46 -10.68 10.83
CA ALA A 59 1.03 -10.55 10.72
C ALA A 59 0.55 -10.34 9.27
N TYR A 60 1.35 -9.69 8.42
CA TYR A 60 1.02 -9.49 7.00
C TYR A 60 0.85 -10.79 6.22
N LEU A 61 1.40 -11.91 6.72
CA LEU A 61 1.33 -13.20 6.05
C LEU A 61 0.17 -14.08 6.53
N GLU A 62 -0.68 -13.61 7.44
CA GLU A 62 -1.77 -14.42 7.97
C GLU A 62 -2.84 -14.74 6.89
N PRO A 63 -3.03 -16.00 6.48
CA PRO A 63 -3.85 -16.33 5.30
C PRO A 63 -5.27 -15.76 5.33
N ASN A 64 -5.90 -15.70 6.51
CA ASN A 64 -7.30 -15.26 6.64
C ASN A 64 -7.52 -13.78 6.38
N PHE A 65 -6.49 -12.92 6.42
CA PHE A 65 -6.66 -11.49 6.12
C PHE A 65 -5.73 -10.95 5.01
N LEU A 66 -5.04 -11.84 4.27
CA LEU A 66 -4.28 -11.45 3.06
C LEU A 66 -5.11 -10.59 2.07
N PRO A 67 -6.39 -10.92 1.81
CA PRO A 67 -7.25 -10.09 0.97
C PRO A 67 -7.40 -8.66 1.49
N TYR A 68 -7.46 -8.49 2.81
CA TYR A 68 -7.69 -7.20 3.46
C TYR A 68 -6.44 -6.30 3.49
N TRP A 69 -5.23 -6.87 3.60
CA TRP A 69 -3.99 -6.07 3.61
C TRP A 69 -3.55 -5.58 2.22
N GLY A 70 -4.37 -5.79 1.18
CA GLY A 70 -4.15 -5.22 -0.14
C GLY A 70 -3.45 -6.13 -1.14
N ILE A 71 -3.37 -7.45 -0.91
CA ILE A 71 -2.97 -8.40 -1.96
C ILE A 71 -4.16 -8.67 -2.87
N ARG A 72 -4.51 -7.68 -3.71
CA ARG A 72 -5.65 -7.79 -4.66
C ARG A 72 -5.51 -8.97 -5.63
N ALA A 73 -4.30 -9.37 -6.00
CA ALA A 73 -4.09 -10.53 -6.86
C ALA A 73 -4.49 -11.88 -6.23
N GLN A 74 -4.72 -11.91 -4.92
CA GLN A 74 -5.18 -13.10 -4.19
C GLN A 74 -6.58 -12.90 -3.58
N GLN A 75 -7.24 -11.78 -3.84
CA GLN A 75 -8.62 -11.56 -3.45
C GLN A 75 -9.50 -12.55 -4.22
N LYS A 76 -10.07 -13.50 -3.49
CA LYS A 76 -11.34 -14.09 -3.92
C LYS A 76 -12.43 -13.14 -3.47
N GLU A 77 -13.39 -12.87 -4.33
CA GLU A 77 -14.60 -12.15 -3.91
C GLU A 77 -15.26 -12.92 -2.76
N ASN A 78 -15.77 -12.22 -1.75
CA ASN A 78 -16.54 -12.78 -0.63
C ASN A 78 -15.74 -13.62 0.39
N GLU A 79 -14.47 -13.26 0.67
CA GLU A 79 -13.74 -13.93 1.74
C GLU A 79 -14.37 -13.65 3.13
N PRO A 80 -14.48 -14.64 4.03
CA PRO A 80 -15.23 -14.49 5.29
C PRO A 80 -14.75 -13.33 6.18
N ALA A 81 -13.44 -13.06 6.19
CA ALA A 81 -12.88 -11.96 6.97
C ALA A 81 -13.25 -10.59 6.39
N GLU A 82 -13.31 -10.46 5.06
CA GLU A 82 -13.73 -9.23 4.39
C GLU A 82 -15.21 -8.96 4.69
N GLN A 83 -16.08 -9.96 4.54
CA GLN A 83 -17.50 -9.85 4.87
C GLN A 83 -17.75 -9.50 6.34
N ALA A 84 -16.98 -10.06 7.26
CA ALA A 84 -17.08 -9.75 8.69
C ALA A 84 -16.67 -8.30 9.00
N VAL A 85 -15.60 -7.80 8.38
CA VAL A 85 -15.15 -6.41 8.56
C VAL A 85 -16.11 -5.43 7.91
N GLU A 86 -16.56 -5.69 6.68
CA GLU A 86 -17.54 -4.86 5.97
C GLU A 86 -18.89 -4.83 6.71
N GLY A 87 -19.37 -6.00 7.15
CA GLY A 87 -20.61 -6.12 7.92
C GLY A 87 -20.57 -5.34 9.23
N TRP A 88 -19.44 -5.35 9.94
CA TRP A 88 -19.27 -4.51 11.12
C TRP A 88 -19.16 -3.02 10.78
N THR A 89 -18.38 -2.67 9.75
CA THR A 89 -18.19 -1.27 9.33
C THR A 89 -19.52 -0.63 8.94
N ALA A 90 -20.40 -1.37 8.26
CA ALA A 90 -21.71 -0.90 7.82
C ALA A 90 -22.65 -0.50 8.99
N VAL A 91 -22.46 -1.08 10.18
CA VAL A 91 -23.29 -0.81 11.37
C VAL A 91 -22.55 0.00 12.44
N ALA A 92 -21.23 0.05 12.38
CA ALA A 92 -20.39 0.80 13.33
C ALA A 92 -20.23 2.27 12.97
N TYR A 93 -20.40 2.63 11.69
CA TYR A 93 -20.29 3.99 11.20
C TYR A 93 -21.55 4.42 10.47
N ASP A 94 -21.89 5.70 10.58
CA ASP A 94 -22.95 6.31 9.79
C ASP A 94 -22.48 6.63 8.36
N LYS A 95 -23.40 7.14 7.52
CA LYS A 95 -23.12 7.50 6.12
C LYS A 95 -22.07 8.59 5.95
N GLN A 96 -21.74 9.32 7.01
CA GLN A 96 -20.70 10.35 7.05
C GLN A 96 -19.38 9.81 7.64
N GLY A 97 -19.30 8.52 7.96
CA GLY A 97 -18.12 7.89 8.56
C GLY A 97 -17.95 8.19 10.05
N ARG A 98 -19.00 8.69 10.73
CA ARG A 98 -18.95 8.94 12.18
C ARG A 98 -19.36 7.68 12.93
N GLN A 99 -18.71 7.42 14.05
CA GLN A 99 -19.04 6.28 14.88
C GLN A 99 -20.48 6.39 15.39
N VAL A 100 -21.23 5.29 15.28
CA VAL A 100 -22.61 5.18 15.76
C VAL A 100 -22.63 5.05 17.29
N ASP A 101 -23.57 5.71 17.96
CA ASP A 101 -23.87 5.44 19.36
C ASP A 101 -24.56 4.08 19.49
N HIS A 102 -23.76 3.05 19.77
CA HIS A 102 -24.24 1.68 19.90
C HIS A 102 -25.24 1.49 21.05
N GLN A 103 -25.14 2.29 22.13
CA GLN A 103 -26.08 2.19 23.25
C GLN A 103 -27.45 2.74 22.89
N ALA A 104 -27.49 3.82 22.11
CA ALA A 104 -28.74 4.33 21.55
C ALA A 104 -29.34 3.37 20.52
N LEU A 105 -28.48 2.79 19.65
CA LEU A 105 -28.90 1.82 18.63
C LEU A 105 -29.53 0.57 19.26
N LEU A 106 -28.97 0.03 20.34
CA LEU A 106 -29.49 -1.15 21.03
C LEU A 106 -30.84 -0.94 21.73
N LYS A 107 -31.31 0.31 21.83
CA LYS A 107 -32.63 0.65 22.37
C LYS A 107 -33.73 0.70 21.30
N THR A 108 -33.37 0.59 20.01
CA THR A 108 -34.35 0.50 18.92
C THR A 108 -34.88 -0.93 18.81
N SER A 109 -36.02 -1.10 18.14
CA SER A 109 -36.69 -2.40 18.00
C SER A 109 -36.07 -3.31 16.94
N ASP A 110 -35.27 -2.77 16.02
CA ASP A 110 -34.62 -3.54 14.96
C ASP A 110 -33.10 -3.39 15.06
N THR A 111 -32.47 -4.41 15.63
CA THR A 111 -31.01 -4.52 15.82
C THR A 111 -30.43 -5.75 15.14
N SER A 112 -31.18 -6.38 14.23
CA SER A 112 -30.80 -7.64 13.57
C SER A 112 -29.46 -7.51 12.84
N ASP A 113 -29.32 -6.45 12.03
CA ASP A 113 -28.10 -6.19 11.27
C ASP A 113 -26.92 -5.84 12.19
N TYR A 114 -27.18 -5.13 13.29
CA TYR A 114 -26.15 -4.84 14.30
C TYR A 114 -25.61 -6.12 14.93
N HIS A 115 -26.48 -7.03 15.38
CA HIS A 115 -26.06 -8.30 15.94
C HIS A 115 -25.33 -9.16 14.92
N LYS A 116 -25.83 -9.24 13.68
CA LYS A 116 -25.16 -9.98 12.60
C LYS A 116 -23.76 -9.45 12.31
N GLY A 117 -23.59 -8.13 12.19
CA GLY A 117 -22.28 -7.50 11.96
C GLY A 117 -21.33 -7.71 13.13
N ARG A 118 -21.81 -7.51 14.36
CA ARG A 118 -21.02 -7.74 15.58
C ARG A 118 -20.57 -9.18 15.71
N ASP A 119 -21.49 -10.13 15.56
CA ASP A 119 -21.22 -11.56 15.75
C ASP A 119 -20.30 -12.08 14.63
N GLY A 120 -20.47 -11.57 13.40
CA GLY A 120 -19.55 -11.80 12.29
C GLY A 120 -18.12 -11.34 12.62
N PHE A 121 -17.94 -10.11 13.09
CA PHE A 121 -16.62 -9.61 13.49
C PHE A 121 -16.05 -10.35 14.71
N GLN A 122 -16.89 -10.67 15.69
CA GLN A 122 -16.49 -11.43 16.87
C GLN A 122 -15.97 -12.82 16.50
N SER A 123 -16.49 -13.44 15.44
CA SER A 123 -16.02 -14.74 14.97
C SER A 123 -14.59 -14.74 14.42
N ILE A 124 -14.14 -13.62 13.84
CA ILE A 124 -12.77 -13.47 13.29
C ILE A 124 -11.80 -12.87 14.30
N TYR A 125 -12.30 -12.26 15.37
CA TYR A 125 -11.49 -11.55 16.37
C TYR A 125 -10.37 -12.39 17.00
N PRO A 126 -10.56 -13.67 17.39
CA PRO A 126 -9.47 -14.45 17.99
C PRO A 126 -8.25 -14.59 17.06
N LYS A 127 -8.49 -14.91 15.78
CA LYS A 127 -7.42 -15.02 14.78
C LYS A 127 -6.79 -13.67 14.45
N LEU A 128 -7.60 -12.61 14.42
CA LEU A 128 -7.09 -11.27 14.22
C LEU A 128 -6.18 -10.87 15.37
N SER A 129 -6.60 -11.13 16.60
CA SER A 129 -5.83 -10.87 17.82
C SER A 129 -4.52 -11.64 17.84
N GLU A 130 -4.53 -12.90 17.43
CA GLU A 130 -3.31 -13.71 17.29
C GLU A 130 -2.37 -13.14 16.22
N ALA A 131 -2.91 -12.79 15.06
CA ALA A 131 -2.13 -12.23 13.96
C ALA A 131 -1.47 -10.90 14.36
N ILE A 132 -2.23 -9.94 14.90
CA ILE A 132 -1.69 -8.62 15.27
C ILE A 132 -0.77 -8.65 16.50
N ALA A 133 -0.78 -9.73 17.28
CA ALA A 133 0.15 -9.93 18.38
C ALA A 133 1.56 -10.33 17.89
N ARG A 134 1.71 -10.70 16.61
CA ARG A 134 3.01 -10.99 16.01
C ARG A 134 3.86 -9.72 15.96
N GLU A 135 5.17 -9.89 16.06
CA GLU A 135 6.12 -8.78 16.21
C GLU A 135 6.12 -7.82 14.99
N LYS A 136 5.78 -8.33 13.80
CA LYS A 136 5.96 -7.61 12.54
C LYS A 136 4.66 -7.49 11.76
N PHE A 137 4.54 -6.38 11.04
CA PHE A 137 3.57 -6.17 9.96
C PHE A 137 4.29 -5.47 8.81
N VAL A 138 4.94 -6.26 7.95
CA VAL A 138 5.82 -5.76 6.88
C VAL A 138 5.55 -6.53 5.59
N VAL A 139 5.44 -5.82 4.46
CA VAL A 139 5.36 -6.48 3.15
C VAL A 139 6.74 -7.05 2.78
N PRO A 140 6.87 -8.38 2.54
CA PRO A 140 8.11 -8.97 2.08
C PRO A 140 8.61 -8.33 0.78
N ALA A 141 9.93 -8.14 0.67
CA ALA A 141 10.55 -7.48 -0.47
C ALA A 141 10.19 -8.11 -1.82
N ASP A 142 10.08 -9.45 -1.88
CA ASP A 142 9.69 -10.22 -3.07
C ASP A 142 8.22 -9.99 -3.49
N LYS A 143 7.38 -9.44 -2.61
CA LYS A 143 5.97 -9.11 -2.87
C LYS A 143 5.76 -7.64 -3.23
N ILE A 144 6.76 -6.77 -3.08
CA ILE A 144 6.64 -5.32 -3.39
C ILE A 144 6.60 -5.07 -4.90
N SER A 145 7.28 -5.87 -5.70
CA SER A 145 7.27 -5.77 -7.17
C SER A 145 5.89 -6.09 -7.79
N LEU A 146 5.10 -6.96 -7.16
CA LEU A 146 3.75 -7.31 -7.62
C LEU A 146 2.73 -6.16 -7.48
N VAL A 147 2.99 -5.18 -6.61
CA VAL A 147 2.08 -4.03 -6.40
C VAL A 147 2.18 -3.01 -7.56
N ASN A 148 3.32 -2.92 -8.24
CA ASN A 148 3.50 -1.98 -9.36
C ASN A 148 2.89 -2.47 -10.68
N GLU A 149 2.71 -3.78 -10.86
CA GLU A 149 2.13 -4.34 -12.10
C GLU A 149 0.59 -4.40 -12.05
N LEU A 150 -0.02 -4.39 -10.85
CA LEU A 150 -1.47 -4.47 -10.67
C LEU A 150 -2.18 -3.10 -10.62
N GLY A 151 -1.43 -2.00 -10.66
CA GLY A 151 -1.97 -0.63 -10.73
C GLY A 151 -2.16 -0.09 -12.15
N GLN A 152 -2.02 -0.92 -13.18
CA GLN A 152 -2.07 -0.51 -14.59
C GLN A 152 -3.19 -1.13 -15.43
N ASN A 153 -4.13 -1.87 -14.82
CA ASN A 153 -5.30 -2.42 -15.52
C ASN A 153 -6.60 -1.78 -15.02
#